data_AF-K2E7S2-F1
#
_entry.id   AF-K2E7S2-F1
#
_cell.length_a   1.000
_cell.length_b   1.000
_cell.length_c   1.000
_cell.angle_alpha   90.00
_cell.angle_beta   90.00
_cell.angle_gamma   90.00
#
_symmetry.space_group_name_H-M   'P 1'
#
loop_
_entity.id
_entity.type
_entity.pdbx_description
1 polymer ?
#
loop_
_entity_poly.entity_id
_entity_poly.type
_entity_poly.pdbx_seq_one_letter_code
_entity_poly.pdbx_strand_id
1 'polypeptide(L)'
;MNLDILNKFTTHLKNAIARAAAFALELNSPRINPEHLLYGLILQKGSIGAEILSKAGLKAENLRTSLVGERIMKIATKKGSLKFSKNAKRSLEKAALIASEYK
;
A
#
# COMPACT_ATOMS: atom_id res chain seq x y z
N MET A 1 -0.03 2.15 -15.32
CA MET A 1 -1.26 1.50 -14.86
C MET A 1 -2.38 2.32 -15.46
N ASN A 2 -3.20 1.72 -16.32
CA ASN A 2 -4.36 2.41 -16.84
C ASN A 2 -5.32 2.67 -15.66
N LEU A 3 -5.81 3.89 -15.49
CA LEU A 3 -6.70 4.26 -14.38
C LEU A 3 -8.01 3.43 -14.38
N ASP A 4 -8.42 2.93 -15.56
CA ASP A 4 -9.59 2.08 -15.71
C ASP A 4 -9.53 0.78 -14.90
N ILE A 5 -8.32 0.26 -14.63
CA ILE A 5 -8.16 -0.96 -13.83
C ILE A 5 -8.57 -0.73 -12.37
N LEU A 6 -8.43 0.50 -11.85
CA LEU A 6 -8.77 0.82 -10.48
C LEU A 6 -10.27 0.64 -10.24
N ASN A 7 -11.11 0.89 -11.25
CA ASN A 7 -12.55 0.72 -11.13
C ASN A 7 -12.95 -0.73 -10.92
N LYS A 8 -12.16 -1.68 -11.44
CA LYS A 8 -12.37 -3.14 -11.30
C LYS A 8 -11.91 -3.70 -9.97
N PHE A 9 -11.19 -2.92 -9.16
CA PHE A 9 -10.75 -3.37 -7.83
C PHE A 9 -11.89 -3.37 -6.81
N THR A 10 -11.78 -4.28 -5.85
CA THR A 10 -12.69 -4.35 -4.70
C THR A 10 -12.60 -3.07 -3.88
N THR A 11 -13.66 -2.76 -3.13
CA THR A 11 -13.69 -1.62 -2.20
C THR A 11 -12.54 -1.70 -1.19
N HIS A 12 -12.21 -2.89 -0.70
CA HIS A 12 -11.06 -3.09 0.20
C HIS A 12 -9.74 -2.70 -0.45
N LEU A 13 -9.48 -3.08 -1.71
CA LEU A 13 -8.23 -2.72 -2.38
C LEU A 13 -8.15 -1.22 -2.69
N LYS A 14 -9.26 -0.59 -3.12
CA LYS A 14 -9.34 0.87 -3.30
C LYS A 14 -9.00 1.61 -2.00
N ASN A 15 -9.60 1.18 -0.89
CA ASN A 15 -9.35 1.75 0.43
C ASN A 15 -7.92 1.49 0.91
N ALA A 16 -7.35 0.31 0.64
CA ALA A 16 -5.95 0.01 0.97
C ALA A 16 -4.99 0.94 0.24
N ILE A 17 -5.21 1.19 -1.05
CA ILE A 17 -4.41 2.13 -1.84
C ILE A 17 -4.53 3.56 -1.29
N ALA A 18 -5.74 3.99 -0.95
CA ALA A 18 -5.95 5.32 -0.35
C ALA A 18 -5.21 5.47 0.98
N ARG A 19 -5.27 4.46 1.86
CA ARG A 19 -4.53 4.44 3.13
C ARG A 19 -3.01 4.40 2.92
N ALA A 20 -2.53 3.66 1.92
CA ALA A 20 -1.13 3.63 1.56
C ALA A 20 -0.62 5.00 1.10
N ALA A 21 -1.43 5.73 0.31
CA ALA A 21 -1.10 7.08 -0.11
C ALA A 21 -1.05 8.05 1.07
N ALA A 22 -2.04 8.00 1.97
CA ALA A 22 -2.08 8.83 3.17
C ALA A 22 -0.86 8.58 4.07
N PHE A 23 -0.51 7.31 4.29
CA PHE A 23 0.63 6.94 5.11
C PHE A 23 1.98 7.35 4.49
N ALA A 24 2.12 7.19 3.17
CA ALA A 24 3.30 7.68 2.46
C ALA A 24 3.48 9.20 2.60
N LEU A 25 2.38 9.97 2.57
CA LEU A 25 2.40 11.42 2.81
C LEU A 25 2.79 11.76 4.26
N GLU A 26 2.24 11.04 5.24
CA GLU A 26 2.61 11.18 6.67
C GLU A 26 4.12 10.97 6.87
N LEU A 27 4.70 10.00 6.17
CA LEU A 27 6.13 9.70 6.22
C LEU A 27 7.00 10.63 5.34
N ASN A 28 6.42 11.62 4.66
CA ASN A 28 7.10 12.45 3.65
C ASN A 28 7.81 11.62 2.58
N SER A 29 7.28 10.43 2.28
CA SER A 29 7.87 9.55 1.28
C SER A 29 7.58 10.10 -0.12
N PRO A 30 8.57 10.17 -1.02
CA PRO A 30 8.38 10.70 -2.36
C PRO A 30 7.51 9.80 -3.25
N ARG A 31 7.22 8.56 -2.83
CA ARG A 31 6.48 7.54 -3.59
C ARG A 31 5.68 6.61 -2.69
N ILE A 32 4.64 5.98 -3.25
CA ILE A 32 3.95 4.86 -2.60
C ILE A 32 4.79 3.59 -2.85
N ASN A 33 5.38 3.04 -1.80
CA ASN A 33 6.17 1.82 -1.81
C ASN A 33 5.37 0.60 -1.30
N PRO A 34 5.88 -0.64 -1.48
CA PRO A 34 5.21 -1.85 -1.00
C PRO A 34 4.87 -1.82 0.50
N GLU A 35 5.72 -1.24 1.34
CA GLU A 35 5.48 -1.12 2.78
C GLU A 35 4.25 -0.26 3.11
N HIS A 36 3.98 0.78 2.32
CA HIS A 36 2.76 1.58 2.49
C HIS A 36 1.52 0.81 2.02
N LEU A 37 1.64 0.05 0.92
CA LEU A 37 0.56 -0.83 0.46
C LEU A 37 0.24 -1.89 1.52
N LEU A 38 1.27 -2.49 2.11
CA LEU A 38 1.15 -3.47 3.19
C LEU A 38 0.43 -2.86 4.39
N TYR A 39 0.84 -1.66 4.82
CA TYR A 39 0.15 -0.90 5.87
C TYR A 39 -1.34 -0.67 5.53
N GLY A 40 -1.63 -0.23 4.30
CA GLY A 40 -2.99 -0.01 3.84
C GLY A 40 -3.85 -1.28 3.83
N LEU A 41 -3.26 -2.43 3.49
CA LEU A 41 -3.91 -3.75 3.46
C LEU A 41 -4.25 -4.27 4.86
N ILE A 42 -3.33 -4.18 5.83
CA ILE A 42 -3.57 -4.63 7.21
C ILE A 42 -4.77 -3.89 7.82
N LEU A 43 -4.98 -2.64 7.45
CA LEU A 43 -6.09 -1.81 7.96
C LEU A 43 -7.46 -2.16 7.34
N GLN A 44 -7.53 -3.05 6.35
CA GLN A 44 -8.80 -3.46 5.73
C GLN A 44 -9.45 -4.61 6.51
N LYS A 45 -10.01 -4.30 7.68
CA LYS A 45 -10.77 -5.27 8.50
C LYS A 45 -11.86 -5.97 7.66
N GLY A 46 -11.98 -7.29 7.82
CA GLY A 46 -12.93 -8.12 7.07
C GLY A 46 -12.46 -8.52 5.66
N SER A 47 -11.29 -8.06 5.21
CA SER A 47 -10.69 -8.55 3.97
C SER A 47 -9.82 -9.79 4.23
N ILE A 48 -9.85 -10.75 3.30
CA ILE A 48 -8.99 -11.94 3.32
C ILE A 48 -7.51 -11.57 3.47
N GLY A 49 -7.07 -10.50 2.78
CA GLY A 49 -5.69 -10.02 2.87
C GLY A 49 -5.30 -9.57 4.29
N ALA A 50 -6.16 -8.83 4.97
CA ALA A 50 -5.91 -8.41 6.35
C ALA A 50 -5.88 -9.60 7.32
N GLU A 51 -6.76 -10.58 7.13
CA GLU A 51 -6.79 -11.80 7.94
C GLU A 51 -5.51 -12.63 7.78
N ILE A 52 -5.03 -12.83 6.54
CA ILE A 52 -3.78 -13.54 6.27
C ILE A 52 -2.60 -12.83 6.94
N LEU A 53 -2.50 -11.51 6.80
CA LEU A 53 -1.42 -10.73 7.42
C LEU A 53 -1.47 -10.78 8.95
N SER A 54 -2.68 -10.70 9.53
CA SER A 54 -2.86 -10.83 10.98
C SER A 54 -2.46 -12.22 11.49
N LYS A 55 -2.82 -13.29 10.76
CA LYS A 55 -2.42 -14.67 11.09
C LYS A 55 -0.92 -14.89 10.96
N ALA A 56 -0.27 -14.17 10.05
CA ALA A 56 1.20 -14.14 9.93
C ALA A 56 1.89 -13.33 11.04
N GLY A 57 1.15 -12.81 12.04
CA GLY A 57 1.68 -12.06 13.17
C GLY A 57 1.98 -10.58 12.87
N LEU A 58 1.59 -10.09 11.68
CA LEU A 58 1.84 -8.71 11.30
C LEU A 58 0.77 -7.78 11.90
N LYS A 59 1.21 -6.83 12.73
CA LYS A 59 0.36 -5.78 13.32
C LYS A 59 0.68 -4.43 12.67
N ALA A 60 -0.35 -3.65 12.38
CA ALA A 60 -0.19 -2.32 11.78
C ALA A 60 0.68 -1.38 12.64
N GLU A 61 0.55 -1.49 13.97
CA GLU A 61 1.34 -0.72 14.93
C GLU A 61 2.84 -1.04 14.81
N ASN A 62 3.20 -2.33 14.75
CA ASN A 62 4.59 -2.76 14.60
C ASN A 62 5.19 -2.22 13.29
N LEU A 63 4.46 -2.35 12.19
CA LEU A 63 4.90 -1.85 10.88
C LEU A 63 5.07 -0.31 10.89
N ARG A 64 4.15 0.42 11.51
CA ARG A 64 4.26 1.88 11.65
C ARG A 64 5.50 2.26 12.44
N THR A 65 5.74 1.62 13.59
CA THR A 65 6.91 1.90 14.43
C THR A 65 8.21 1.68 13.69
N SER A 66 8.35 0.57 12.95
CA SER A 66 9.54 0.29 12.14
C SER A 66 9.78 1.36 11.07
N LEU A 67 8.74 1.80 10.36
CA LEU A 67 8.88 2.74 9.24
C LEU A 67 9.07 4.20 9.69
N VAL A 68 8.53 4.59 10.83
CA VAL A 68 8.79 5.92 11.40
C VAL A 68 10.22 6.02 11.95
N GLY A 69 10.74 4.93 12.53
CA GLY A 69 12.08 4.86 13.12
C GLY A 69 13.23 5.04 12.11
N GLU A 70 13.00 4.78 10.82
CA GLU A 70 14.01 4.93 9.76
C GLU A 70 14.23 6.40 9.30
N ARG A 71 13.62 7.40 9.97
CA ARG A 71 13.81 8.83 9.67
C ARG A 71 15.18 9.34 10.13
N ILE A 72 16.22 9.14 9.32
CA ILE A 72 17.38 10.05 9.27
C ILE A 72 17.26 10.91 8.00
N MET A 73 16.80 12.14 8.21
CA MET A 73 16.88 13.32 7.33
C MET A 73 16.73 13.10 5.81
N LYS A 74 15.49 13.13 5.29
CA LYS A 74 15.24 13.48 3.88
C LYS A 74 14.36 14.72 3.82
N ILE A 75 14.94 15.79 3.28
CA ILE A 75 14.33 17.11 3.10
C ILE A 75 13.09 16.98 2.20
N ALA A 76 12.04 17.72 2.54
CA ALA A 76 10.75 17.74 1.86
C ALA A 76 10.90 17.90 0.34
N THR A 77 10.46 16.89 -0.41
CA THR A 77 10.35 16.99 -1.86
C THR A 77 8.97 17.51 -2.26
N LYS A 78 8.99 18.42 -3.23
CA LYS A 78 7.89 19.13 -3.90
C LYS A 78 6.52 18.42 -3.84
N LYS A 79 5.47 19.19 -3.50
CA LYS A 79 4.04 18.89 -3.75
C LYS A 79 3.85 18.47 -5.21
N GLY A 80 3.83 17.16 -5.45
CA GLY A 80 3.47 16.55 -6.71
C GLY A 80 2.52 15.40 -6.45
N SER A 81 1.72 15.00 -7.44
CA SER A 81 0.86 13.82 -7.34
C SER A 81 1.69 12.61 -6.92
N LEU A 82 1.39 12.00 -5.78
CA LEU A 82 2.14 10.86 -5.26
C LEU A 82 2.00 9.67 -6.22
N LYS A 83 3.13 9.14 -6.70
CA LYS A 83 3.15 8.00 -7.64
C LYS A 83 3.63 6.73 -6.95
N PHE A 84 3.18 5.58 -7.43
CA PHE A 84 3.75 4.29 -7.01
C PHE A 84 5.22 4.16 -7.41
N SER A 85 6.02 3.50 -6.57
CA SER A 85 7.34 3.02 -6.94
C SER A 85 7.25 1.87 -7.95
N LYS A 86 8.36 1.54 -8.61
CA LYS A 86 8.43 0.44 -9.58
C LYS A 86 7.99 -0.88 -8.94
N ASN A 87 8.42 -1.13 -7.71
CA ASN A 87 8.10 -2.36 -6.97
C ASN A 87 6.62 -2.38 -6.56
N ALA A 88 6.07 -1.27 -6.04
CA ALA A 88 4.65 -1.19 -5.69
C ALA A 88 3.75 -1.40 -6.90
N LYS A 89 4.09 -0.77 -8.04
CA LYS A 89 3.37 -0.96 -9.31
C LYS A 89 3.42 -2.42 -9.76
N ARG A 90 4.60 -3.05 -9.72
CA ARG A 90 4.77 -4.47 -10.09
C ARG A 90 3.99 -5.42 -9.17
N SER A 91 3.90 -5.13 -7.88
CA SER A 91 3.10 -5.92 -6.94
C SER A 91 1.61 -5.88 -7.28
N LEU A 92 1.07 -4.69 -7.60
CA LEU A 92 -0.32 -4.54 -8.01
C LEU A 92 -0.60 -5.21 -9.36
N GLU A 93 0.33 -5.10 -10.33
CA GLU A 93 0.21 -5.76 -11.63
C GLU A 93 0.21 -7.29 -11.48
N LYS A 94 1.13 -7.85 -10.67
CA LYS A 94 1.15 -9.28 -10.36
C LYS A 94 -0.12 -9.73 -9.66
N ALA A 95 -0.61 -8.97 -8.68
CA ALA A 95 -1.84 -9.30 -7.98
C ALA A 95 -3.05 -9.32 -8.93
N ALA A 96 -3.15 -8.35 -9.85
CA ALA A 96 -4.20 -8.30 -10.86
C ALA A 96 -4.10 -9.47 -11.85
N LEU A 97 -2.89 -9.85 -12.26
CA LEU A 97 -2.65 -11.01 -13.12
C LEU A 97 -3.11 -12.31 -12.44
N ILE A 98 -2.64 -12.56 -11.22
CA ILE A 98 -3.02 -13.75 -10.44
C ILE A 98 -4.54 -13.78 -10.25
N ALA A 99 -5.16 -12.67 -9.82
CA ALA A 99 -6.61 -12.61 -9.64
C ALA A 99 -7.39 -12.91 -10.94
N SER A 100 -6.82 -12.60 -12.11
CA SER A 100 -7.46 -12.91 -13.41
C SER A 100 -7.44 -14.40 -13.77
N GLU A 101 -6.59 -15.20 -13.13
CA GLU A 101 -6.50 -16.65 -13.30
C GLU A 101 -7.57 -17.40 -12.50
N TYR A 102 -8.10 -16.81 -11.42
CA TYR A 102 -9.07 -17.45 -10.51
C TYR A 102 -10.51 -16.94 -10.72
N LYS A 103 -11.00 -16.96 -11.97
CA LYS A 103 -12.37 -16.53 -12.31
C LYS A 103 -13.45 -17.44 -11.75
#